data_AF-G9L506-F1
#
_entry.id   AF-G9L506-F1
#
_cell.length_a   1.000
_cell.length_b   1.000
_cell.length_c   1.000
_cell.angle_alpha   90.00
_cell.angle_beta   90.00
_cell.angle_gamma   90.00
#
_symmetry.space_group_name_H-M   'P 1'
#
loop_
_entity.id
_entity.type
_entity.pdbx_description
1 polymer ?
#
loop_
_entity_poly.entity_id
_entity_poly.type
_entity_poly.pdbx_seq_one_letter_code
_entity_poly.pdbx_strand_id
1 'polypeptide(L)' 'ASSNGVMLLTFPYDSEGIIQSDLNYSVILECLASSITPKPVLHWTFNGEPYQTGSRLIIRRLSWEHLGTYV' A
#
# COMPACT_ATOMS: atom_id res chain seq x y z
N ALA A 1 -0.87 -11.57 -2.99
CA ALA A 1 -1.89 -12.22 -3.84
C ALA A 1 -2.11 -11.36 -5.09
N SER A 2 -2.02 -11.94 -6.30
CA SER A 2 -2.34 -11.22 -7.54
C SER A 2 -3.79 -11.50 -7.90
N SER A 3 -4.60 -10.44 -7.94
CA SER A 3 -5.99 -10.51 -8.41
C SER A 3 -6.12 -9.49 -9.54
N ASN A 4 -6.60 -9.95 -10.71
CA ASN A 4 -7.08 -9.10 -11.80
C ASN A 4 -6.13 -7.97 -12.25
N GLY A 5 -4.86 -8.30 -12.53
CA GLY A 5 -3.91 -7.35 -13.13
C GLY A 5 -3.40 -6.26 -12.19
N VAL A 6 -3.74 -6.35 -10.89
CA VAL A 6 -3.21 -5.50 -9.83
C VAL A 6 -2.10 -6.25 -9.08
N MET A 7 -1.01 -5.55 -8.83
CA MET A 7 0.12 -6.03 -8.04
C MET A 7 0.52 -4.97 -7.01
N LEU A 8 0.74 -5.40 -5.77
CA LEU A 8 1.24 -4.55 -4.70
C LEU A 8 2.74 -4.81 -4.51
N LEU A 9 3.55 -3.76 -4.61
CA LEU A 9 4.96 -3.77 -4.22
C LEU A 9 5.13 -3.08 -2.87
N THR A 10 5.98 -3.65 -2.03
CA THR A 10 6.16 -3.21 -0.65
C THR A 10 7.64 -3.07 -0.32
N PHE A 11 7.99 -2.07 0.49
CA PHE A 11 9.28 -1.97 1.15
C PHE A 11 9.08 -1.54 2.62
N PRO A 12 9.52 -2.32 3.62
CA PRO A 12 10.09 -3.67 3.48
C PRO A 12 9.09 -4.63 2.84
N TYR A 13 9.59 -5.79 2.38
CA TYR A 13 8.75 -6.77 1.70
C TYR A 13 7.65 -7.29 2.64
N ASP A 14 6.47 -7.54 2.09
CA ASP A 14 5.40 -8.18 2.84
C ASP A 14 5.61 -9.69 2.93
N SER A 15 5.28 -10.25 4.08
CA SER A 15 5.16 -11.69 4.30
C SER A 15 3.71 -11.99 4.60
N GLU A 16 3.05 -12.72 3.70
CA GLU A 16 1.62 -13.07 3.81
C GLU A 16 0.71 -11.85 4.01
N GLY A 17 1.03 -10.73 3.34
CA GLY A 17 0.27 -9.47 3.45
C GLY A 17 0.58 -8.64 4.69
N ILE A 18 1.57 -9.04 5.49
CA ILE A 18 2.03 -8.27 6.67
C ILE A 18 3.38 -7.63 6.35
N ILE A 19 3.45 -6.31 6.50
CA ILE A 19 4.71 -5.55 6.42
C ILE A 19 5.20 -5.29 7.83
N GLN A 20 6.34 -5.88 8.20
CA GLN A 20 7.00 -5.63 9.47
C GLN A 20 8.13 -4.62 9.29
N SER A 21 8.13 -3.55 10.09
CA SER A 21 9.17 -2.52 10.07
C SER A 21 9.29 -1.86 11.44
N ASP A 22 10.47 -1.33 11.74
CA ASP A 22 10.71 -0.60 12.98
C ASP A 22 10.10 0.81 12.93
N LEU A 23 9.78 1.37 14.10
CA LEU A 23 9.39 2.77 14.20
C LEU A 23 10.48 3.69 13.64
N ASN A 24 10.07 4.80 13.05
CA ASN A 24 10.89 5.78 12.34
C ASN A 24 11.50 5.31 11.01
N TYR A 25 11.38 4.03 10.64
CA TYR A 25 11.75 3.58 9.30
C TYR A 25 10.67 3.93 8.29
N SER A 26 11.04 3.94 7.01
CA SER A 26 10.10 4.19 5.92
C SER A 26 9.40 2.90 5.50
N VAL A 27 8.09 3.00 5.25
CA VAL A 27 7.27 1.98 4.60
C VAL A 27 6.74 2.53 3.28
N ILE A 28 6.91 1.78 2.20
CA ILE A 28 6.48 2.15 0.86
C ILE A 28 5.52 1.09 0.36
N LEU A 29 4.36 1.51 -0.10
CA LEU A 29 3.39 0.69 -0.81
C LEU A 29 3.21 1.27 -2.21
N GLU A 30 3.31 0.42 -3.23
CA GLU A 30 3.09 0.81 -4.63
C GLU A 30 2.13 -0.17 -5.31
N CYS A 31 0.95 0.32 -5.66
CA CYS A 31 -0.09 -0.41 -6.38
C CYS A 31 0.09 -0.21 -7.89
N LEU A 32 0.40 -1.32 -8.56
CA LEU A 32 0.56 -1.39 -10.00
C LEU A 32 -0.71 -1.95 -10.64
N ALA A 33 -1.35 -1.15 -11.50
CA ALA A 33 -2.52 -1.54 -12.28
C ALA A 33 -2.29 -1.30 -13.78
N SER A 34 -1.04 -1.44 -14.25
CA SER A 34 -0.62 -1.09 -15.61
C SER A 34 -1.29 -1.93 -16.71
N SER A 35 -1.76 -3.12 -16.36
CA SER A 35 -2.46 -4.03 -17.29
C SER A 35 -3.95 -3.72 -17.46
N ILE A 36 -4.51 -2.79 -16.67
CA ILE A 36 -5.94 -2.44 -16.68
C ILE A 36 -6.19 -1.28 -17.66
N THR A 37 -7.13 -1.47 -18.59
CA THR A 37 -7.54 -0.47 -19.59
C THR A 37 -9.06 -0.30 -19.60
N PRO A 38 -9.61 0.92 -19.49
CA PRO A 38 -8.90 2.20 -19.33
C PRO A 38 -8.14 2.29 -18.00
N LYS A 39 -7.14 3.18 -17.92
CA LYS A 39 -6.33 3.33 -16.69
C LYS A 39 -7.24 3.68 -15.51
N PRO A 40 -7.25 2.87 -14.44
CA PRO A 40 -8.10 3.14 -13.29
C PRO A 40 -7.54 4.27 -12.44
N VAL A 41 -8.42 4.92 -11.68
CA VAL A 41 -8.03 5.77 -10.55
C VAL A 41 -7.86 4.87 -9.34
N LEU A 42 -6.70 4.97 -8.67
CA LEU A 42 -6.38 4.16 -7.49
C LEU A 42 -6.70 4.93 -6.21
N HIS A 43 -7.32 4.22 -5.27
CA HIS A 43 -7.71 4.72 -3.96
C HIS A 43 -7.16 3.78 -2.90
N TRP A 44 -6.47 4.35 -1.92
CA TRP A 44 -6.04 3.67 -0.70
C TRP A 44 -7.07 3.88 0.39
N THR A 45 -7.34 2.82 1.13
CA THR A 45 -8.07 2.88 2.39
C THR A 45 -7.13 2.61 3.57
N PHE A 46 -7.44 3.19 4.73
CA PHE A 46 -6.79 2.88 6.00
C PHE A 46 -7.87 2.43 6.97
N ASN A 47 -7.80 1.17 7.39
CA ASN A 47 -8.81 0.53 8.24
C ASN A 47 -10.24 0.66 7.68
N GLY A 48 -10.39 0.55 6.35
CA GLY A 48 -11.67 0.64 5.65
C GLY A 48 -12.12 2.05 5.31
N GLU A 49 -11.48 3.09 5.87
CA GLU A 49 -11.81 4.49 5.59
C GLU A 49 -10.98 5.05 4.43
N PRO A 50 -11.52 5.97 3.61
CA PRO A 50 -10.76 6.62 2.54
C PRO A 50 -9.51 7.34 3.08
N TYR A 51 -8.34 7.08 2.50
CA TYR A 51 -7.07 7.62 2.99
C TYR A 51 -6.36 8.50 1.97
N GLN A 52 -6.04 7.98 0.78
CA GLN A 52 -5.32 8.73 -0.26
C GLN A 52 -5.67 8.21 -1.66
N THR A 53 -5.35 8.98 -2.69
CA THR A 53 -5.40 8.55 -4.08
C THR A 53 -3.99 8.40 -4.67
N GLY A 54 -3.91 7.67 -5.79
CA GLY A 54 -2.68 7.45 -6.55
C GLY A 54 -2.04 6.09 -6.32
N SER A 55 -1.02 5.76 -7.12
CA SER A 55 -0.39 4.43 -7.09
C SER A 55 0.55 4.21 -5.92
N ARG A 56 1.04 5.27 -5.26
CA ARG A 56 2.13 5.14 -4.27
C ARG A 56 1.75 5.80 -2.95
N LEU A 57 1.98 5.08 -1.86
CA LEU A 57 1.82 5.53 -0.49
C LEU A 57 3.16 5.37 0.24
N ILE A 58 3.62 6.44 0.87
CA ILE A 58 4.94 6.49 1.53
C ILE A 58 4.77 7.00 2.95
N ILE A 59 4.96 6.11 3.92
CA ILE A 59 5.08 6.45 5.32
C ILE A 59 6.57 6.65 5.59
N ARG A 60 7.02 7.90 5.68
CA ARG A 60 8.47 8.21 5.81
C ARG A 60 9.04 7.83 7.16
N ARG A 61 8.26 8.02 8.22
CA ARG A 61 8.62 7.69 9.61
C ARG A 61 7.46 6.93 10.21
N LEU A 62 7.57 5.61 10.25
CA LEU A 62 6.55 4.76 10.83
C LEU A 62 6.34 5.09 12.30
N SER A 63 5.09 5.15 12.72
CA SER A 63 4.64 5.45 14.08
C SER A 63 3.36 4.67 14.38
N TRP A 64 2.95 4.64 15.64
CA TRP A 64 1.81 3.84 16.09
C TRP A 64 0.49 4.23 15.38
N GLU A 65 0.30 5.49 14.99
CA GLU A 65 -0.91 5.91 14.25
C GLU A 65 -1.01 5.31 12.83
N HIS A 66 0.08 4.80 12.28
CA HIS A 66 0.10 4.17 10.96
C HIS A 66 -0.16 2.66 11.02
N LEU A 67 -0.28 2.06 12.20
CA LEU A 67 -0.56 0.63 12.31
C LEU A 67 -2.02 0.35 11.93
N GLY A 68 -2.20 -0.56 10.98
CA GLY A 68 -3.52 -0.95 10.52
C GLY A 68 -3.46 -1.68 9.18
N THR A 69 -4.60 -1.72 8.53
CA THR A 69 -4.77 -2.38 7.23
C THR A 69 -4.88 -1.35 6.13
N TYR A 70 -4.02 -1.48 5.12
CA TYR A 70 -4.06 -0.70 3.90
C TYR A 70 -4.55 -1.58 2.74
N VAL A 71 -5.54 -1.10 1.99
CA VAL A 71 -6.09 -1.76 0.79
C VAL A 71 -6.18 -0.75 -0.34
#